data_AF-B0EHS9-F1
#
_entry.id   AF-B0EHS9-F1
#
_cell.length_a   1.000
_cell.length_b   1.000
_cell.length_c   1.000
_cell.angle_alpha   90.00
_cell.angle_beta   90.00
_cell.angle_gamma   90.00
#
_symmetry.space_group_name_H-M   'P 1'
#
loop_
_entity.id
_entity.type
_entity.pdbx_description
1 polymer ?
#
loop_
_entity_poly.entity_id
_entity_poly.type
_entity_poly.pdbx_seq_one_letter_code
_entity_poly.pdbx_strand_id
1 'polypeptide(L)'
;MKLERVFLMNVVLYIDSMKTLIKFILINKKCLESCKNLYSSPFNIDYQKKDIIKLMKLFEKINTLHCSTGLFVYESIKESKKLEYVLDRLKNIDFDCSVFDPYDVNAVSFIHYYSNRIRYLIFKRGIGLVEYSPLPEFEKMEMLIRFECGNEFLIKMTETPKFGKCFKKLIINLESLNKEYIQTLLTYFLNVPFKVIIKVEYLNSFDLNIWKNELNRHHPKTEFILFANKTEDIGTQEFNQFLFIIKKNNINIRYCNIVKNDIDRVFKIYYPIEVTVWNSGLEENDSIAHFERLKNIESLNLISLNFKFTTILYFPKTLTSLMIDNCGAVTQLNNLQYLPLKNLDIKYSGGISELLLPSSLKNIRLERLFYLKSIQGLKQCDLTQFSIFSCGEIKELELPKVLSCIVFQCRELTKVDTQKNTTMTYLSLKQCPKLKGIYLPKSLILMKTQWDNKINGCQTM
;
A
#
# COMPACT_ATOMS: atom_id res chain seq x y z
N MET A 1 20.36 -17.61 17.53
CA MET A 1 19.05 -17.76 16.86
C MET A 1 19.22 -18.66 15.64
N LYS A 2 18.58 -19.82 15.57
CA LYS A 2 18.66 -20.71 14.39
C LYS A 2 17.57 -20.29 13.41
N LEU A 3 17.92 -19.85 12.20
CA LEU A 3 16.92 -19.54 11.19
C LEU A 3 16.17 -20.83 10.79
N GLU A 4 14.85 -20.81 10.90
CA GLU A 4 14.01 -21.94 10.51
C GLU A 4 13.84 -22.00 8.99
N ARG A 5 13.60 -23.21 8.48
CA ARG A 5 13.50 -23.49 7.05
C ARG A 5 12.35 -22.73 6.38
N VAL A 6 11.24 -22.54 7.08
CA VAL A 6 10.04 -21.83 6.58
C VAL A 6 10.38 -20.38 6.22
N PHE A 7 11.17 -19.69 7.04
CA PHE A 7 11.63 -18.34 6.74
C PHE A 7 12.51 -18.30 5.50
N LEU A 8 13.43 -19.26 5.36
CA LEU A 8 14.29 -19.40 4.17
C LEU A 8 13.47 -19.65 2.89
N MET A 9 12.40 -20.43 2.97
CA MET A 9 11.50 -20.67 1.83
C MET A 9 10.83 -19.37 1.35
N ASN A 10 10.40 -18.52 2.27
CA ASN A 10 9.85 -17.20 1.93
C ASN A 10 10.91 -16.32 1.26
N VAL A 11 12.16 -16.33 1.74
CA VAL A 11 13.25 -15.59 1.11
C VAL A 11 13.47 -16.03 -0.35
N VAL A 12 13.48 -17.34 -0.61
CA VAL A 12 13.70 -17.88 -1.96
C VAL A 12 12.67 -17.36 -2.97
N LEU A 13 11.40 -17.23 -2.57
CA LEU A 13 10.33 -16.79 -3.46
C LEU A 13 10.54 -15.37 -4.02
N TYR A 14 11.26 -14.51 -3.30
CA TYR A 14 11.51 -13.12 -3.67
C TYR A 14 12.91 -12.88 -4.24
N ILE A 15 13.71 -13.93 -4.45
CA ILE A 15 14.99 -13.81 -5.14
C ILE A 15 14.75 -13.33 -6.58
N ASP A 16 15.59 -12.38 -7.02
CA ASP A 16 15.45 -11.63 -8.27
C ASP A 16 16.23 -12.21 -9.45
N SER A 17 17.20 -13.10 -9.19
CA SER A 17 18.03 -13.67 -10.24
C SER A 17 18.55 -15.07 -9.91
N MET A 18 18.83 -15.86 -10.95
CA MET A 18 19.49 -17.16 -10.80
C MET A 18 20.88 -17.05 -10.14
N LYS A 19 21.61 -15.95 -10.36
CA LYS A 19 22.91 -15.72 -9.72
C LYS A 19 22.76 -15.57 -8.20
N THR A 20 21.79 -14.80 -7.76
CA THR A 20 21.47 -14.63 -6.33
C THR A 20 20.98 -15.95 -5.72
N LEU A 21 20.15 -16.72 -6.44
CA LEU A 21 19.68 -18.03 -6.01
C LEU A 21 20.83 -19.03 -5.82
N ILE A 22 21.77 -19.08 -6.76
CA ILE A 22 22.96 -19.94 -6.66
C ILE A 22 23.81 -19.53 -5.46
N LYS A 23 24.04 -18.23 -5.24
CA LYS A 23 24.75 -17.78 -4.03
C LYS A 23 24.03 -18.21 -2.76
N PHE A 24 22.70 -18.08 -2.73
CA PHE A 24 21.88 -18.46 -1.58
C PHE A 24 22.01 -19.94 -1.22
N ILE A 25 21.91 -20.85 -2.19
CA ILE A 25 22.04 -22.30 -1.92
C ILE A 25 23.45 -22.71 -1.47
N LEU A 26 24.48 -21.93 -1.83
CA LEU A 26 25.87 -22.17 -1.43
C LEU A 26 26.17 -21.69 0.00
N ILE A 27 25.28 -20.92 0.64
CA ILE A 27 25.48 -20.44 2.01
C ILE A 27 25.54 -21.62 2.99
N ASN A 28 24.59 -22.56 2.89
CA ASN A 28 24.58 -23.78 3.69
C ASN A 28 23.56 -24.82 3.16
N LYS A 29 23.62 -26.04 3.71
CA LYS A 29 22.72 -27.17 3.36
C LYS A 29 21.23 -26.84 3.53
N LYS A 30 20.86 -26.06 4.56
CA LYS A 30 19.45 -25.69 4.79
C LYS A 30 18.90 -24.81 3.68
N CYS A 31 19.71 -23.90 3.11
CA CYS A 31 19.30 -23.07 1.98
C CYS A 31 18.98 -23.92 0.75
N LEU A 32 19.84 -24.88 0.41
CA LEU A 32 19.58 -25.85 -0.66
C LEU A 32 18.32 -26.68 -0.39
N GLU A 33 18.18 -27.20 0.83
CA GLU A 33 17.00 -27.93 1.24
C GLU A 33 15.72 -27.08 1.12
N SER A 34 15.75 -25.79 1.49
CA SER A 34 14.62 -24.88 1.31
C SER A 34 14.19 -24.79 -0.15
N CYS A 35 15.12 -24.71 -1.11
CA CYS A 35 14.78 -24.75 -2.54
C CYS A 35 14.14 -26.09 -2.96
N LYS A 36 14.73 -27.24 -2.55
CA LYS A 36 14.21 -28.56 -2.92
C LYS A 36 12.79 -28.84 -2.43
N ASN A 37 12.40 -28.23 -1.30
CA ASN A 37 11.08 -28.41 -0.70
C ASN A 37 10.03 -27.38 -1.14
N LEU A 38 10.40 -26.38 -1.93
CA LEU A 38 9.45 -25.42 -2.44
C LEU A 38 8.60 -26.04 -3.55
N TYR A 39 7.29 -25.79 -3.47
CA TYR A 39 6.31 -26.20 -4.47
C TYR A 39 6.11 -25.16 -5.57
N SER A 40 6.76 -23.98 -5.45
CA SER A 40 6.73 -22.94 -6.46
C SER A 40 8.12 -22.40 -6.77
N SER A 41 8.32 -21.95 -8.01
CA SER A 41 9.53 -21.20 -8.37
C SER A 41 9.50 -19.78 -7.76
N PRO A 42 10.67 -19.12 -7.65
CA PRO A 42 10.74 -17.69 -7.38
C PRO A 42 9.91 -16.85 -8.36
N PHE A 43 9.29 -15.78 -7.86
CA PHE A 43 8.36 -14.93 -8.60
C PHE A 43 9.06 -13.95 -9.56
N ASN A 44 10.26 -13.51 -9.20
CA ASN A 44 10.92 -12.36 -9.82
C ASN A 44 12.11 -12.74 -10.72
N ILE A 45 12.45 -14.02 -10.83
CA ILE A 45 13.56 -14.45 -11.68
C ILE A 45 13.10 -14.44 -13.13
N ASP A 46 13.80 -13.67 -13.95
CA ASP A 46 13.70 -13.76 -15.40
C ASP A 46 14.56 -14.93 -15.91
N TYR A 47 13.94 -16.10 -16.06
CA TYR A 47 14.64 -17.32 -16.45
C TYR A 47 15.10 -17.24 -17.90
N GLN A 48 16.34 -17.64 -18.15
CA GLN A 48 16.80 -17.95 -19.49
C GLN A 48 16.57 -19.44 -19.78
N LYS A 49 16.55 -19.84 -21.07
CA LYS A 49 16.37 -21.25 -21.46
C LYS A 49 17.31 -22.21 -20.72
N LYS A 50 18.58 -21.82 -20.58
CA LYS A 50 19.62 -22.59 -19.87
C LYS A 50 19.36 -22.77 -18.37
N ASP A 51 18.50 -21.94 -17.79
CA ASP A 51 18.20 -21.95 -16.36
C ASP A 51 17.09 -22.94 -16.01
N ILE A 52 16.23 -23.31 -16.96
CA ILE A 52 15.12 -24.24 -16.69
C ILE A 52 15.60 -25.60 -16.20
N ILE A 53 16.64 -26.17 -16.82
CA ILE A 53 17.20 -27.46 -16.37
C ILE A 53 17.73 -27.33 -14.94
N LYS A 54 18.38 -26.20 -14.62
CA LYS A 54 18.88 -25.94 -13.26
C LYS A 54 17.72 -25.78 -12.28
N LEU A 55 16.68 -25.05 -12.68
CA LEU A 55 15.49 -24.83 -11.89
C LEU A 55 14.81 -26.16 -11.52
N MET A 56 14.55 -27.02 -12.51
CA MET A 56 13.90 -28.32 -12.28
C MET A 56 14.72 -29.24 -11.36
N LYS A 57 16.06 -29.13 -11.39
CA LYS A 57 16.94 -29.84 -10.47
C LYS A 57 16.99 -29.24 -9.07
N LEU A 58 16.88 -27.92 -8.95
CA LEU A 58 16.93 -27.21 -7.67
C LEU A 58 15.61 -27.31 -6.90
N PHE A 59 14.48 -27.34 -7.61
CA PHE A 59 13.14 -27.38 -7.04
C PHE A 59 12.47 -28.72 -7.35
N GLU A 60 12.94 -29.78 -6.69
CA GLU A 60 12.49 -31.17 -6.94
C GLU A 60 10.97 -31.36 -6.77
N LYS A 61 10.34 -30.58 -5.89
CA LYS A 61 8.90 -30.60 -5.59
C LYS A 61 8.09 -29.51 -6.29
N ILE A 62 8.66 -28.82 -7.29
CA ILE A 62 7.94 -27.75 -7.99
C ILE A 62 6.64 -28.28 -8.63
N ASN A 63 5.54 -27.65 -8.25
CA ASN A 63 4.20 -27.88 -8.81
C ASN A 63 3.66 -26.62 -9.49
N THR A 64 4.27 -25.46 -9.24
CA THR A 64 3.93 -24.19 -9.90
C THR A 64 5.18 -23.54 -10.45
N LEU A 65 5.13 -23.17 -11.73
CA LEU A 65 6.19 -22.41 -12.39
C LEU A 65 5.69 -20.99 -12.71
N HIS A 66 6.39 -20.00 -12.17
CA HIS A 66 6.26 -18.60 -12.56
C HIS A 66 7.27 -18.32 -13.68
N CYS A 67 6.81 -17.99 -14.89
CA CYS A 67 7.73 -17.79 -16.01
C CYS A 67 7.16 -16.89 -17.10
N SER A 68 8.04 -16.44 -18.00
CA SER A 68 7.60 -15.93 -19.28
C SER A 68 7.30 -17.06 -20.25
N THR A 69 6.28 -16.91 -21.09
CA THR A 69 5.96 -17.88 -22.15
C THR A 69 7.06 -18.00 -23.21
N GLY A 70 7.83 -16.92 -23.46
CA GLY A 70 8.97 -16.93 -24.41
C GLY A 70 10.13 -17.84 -24.00
N LEU A 71 10.07 -18.39 -22.79
CA LEU A 71 11.05 -19.35 -22.28
C LEU A 71 11.04 -20.68 -23.06
N PHE A 72 9.93 -21.03 -23.70
CA PHE A 72 9.70 -22.32 -24.31
C PHE A 72 9.54 -22.21 -25.84
N VAL A 73 10.64 -21.94 -26.53
CA VAL A 73 10.68 -21.96 -28.00
C VAL A 73 10.76 -23.40 -28.49
N TYR A 74 9.66 -23.91 -29.06
CA TYR A 74 9.45 -25.32 -29.38
C TYR A 74 10.53 -25.91 -30.30
N GLU A 75 11.03 -25.13 -31.26
CA GLU A 75 12.05 -25.59 -32.21
C GLU A 75 13.41 -25.85 -31.53
N SER A 76 13.77 -25.06 -30.52
CA SER A 76 15.04 -25.23 -29.79
C SER A 76 15.04 -26.38 -28.77
N ILE A 77 13.89 -27.02 -28.57
CA ILE A 77 13.68 -27.99 -27.49
C ILE A 77 13.98 -29.42 -27.93
N LYS A 78 13.84 -29.75 -29.22
CA LYS A 78 13.90 -31.13 -29.73
C LYS A 78 15.31 -31.75 -29.76
N GLU A 79 16.37 -30.96 -29.63
CA GLU A 79 17.74 -31.45 -29.93
C GLU A 79 18.54 -31.98 -28.72
N SER A 80 17.97 -32.07 -27.50
CA SER A 80 18.72 -32.63 -26.35
C SER A 80 17.93 -33.60 -25.48
N LYS A 81 18.51 -34.78 -25.18
CA LYS A 81 17.98 -35.75 -24.20
C LYS A 81 17.74 -35.13 -22.80
N LYS A 82 18.48 -34.08 -22.45
CA LYS A 82 18.30 -33.36 -21.17
C LYS A 82 16.98 -32.59 -21.12
N LEU A 83 16.39 -32.27 -22.27
CA LEU A 83 15.10 -31.58 -22.35
C LEU A 83 13.90 -32.50 -22.29
N GLU A 84 14.03 -33.78 -22.64
CA GLU A 84 12.94 -34.76 -22.48
C GLU A 84 12.49 -34.84 -21.01
N TYR A 85 13.45 -34.88 -20.09
CA TYR A 85 13.20 -34.79 -18.64
C TYR A 85 12.42 -33.51 -18.27
N VAL A 86 12.77 -32.36 -18.86
CA VAL A 86 12.10 -31.10 -18.58
C VAL A 86 10.67 -31.12 -19.13
N LEU A 87 10.48 -31.56 -20.37
CA LEU A 87 9.16 -31.65 -21.00
C LEU A 87 8.23 -32.57 -20.24
N ASP A 88 8.73 -33.73 -19.78
CA ASP A 88 7.95 -34.65 -18.98
C ASP A 88 7.49 -34.02 -17.65
N ARG A 89 8.40 -33.30 -16.99
CA ARG A 89 8.08 -32.55 -15.76
C ARG A 89 7.03 -31.46 -16.01
N LEU A 90 7.12 -30.72 -17.10
CA LEU A 90 6.20 -29.62 -17.42
C LEU A 90 4.74 -30.10 -17.61
N LYS A 91 4.49 -31.35 -18.02
CA LYS A 91 3.13 -31.91 -18.15
C LYS A 91 2.36 -31.93 -16.83
N ASN A 92 3.07 -31.94 -15.71
CA ASN A 92 2.53 -32.10 -14.36
C ASN A 92 2.66 -30.84 -13.50
N ILE A 93 3.05 -29.71 -14.08
CA ILE A 93 3.26 -28.43 -13.38
C ILE A 93 2.16 -27.44 -13.80
N ASP A 94 1.67 -26.67 -12.83
CA ASP A 94 0.81 -25.52 -13.05
C ASP A 94 1.63 -24.29 -13.47
N PHE A 95 1.03 -23.41 -14.24
CA PHE A 95 1.71 -22.23 -14.76
C PHE A 95 1.07 -20.91 -14.32
N ASP A 96 1.96 -20.01 -13.92
CA ASP A 96 1.69 -18.61 -13.64
C ASP A 96 2.53 -17.79 -14.64
N CYS A 97 1.94 -17.53 -15.81
CA CYS A 97 2.67 -17.04 -16.98
C CYS A 97 2.53 -15.54 -17.22
N SER A 98 3.61 -14.91 -17.67
CA SER A 98 3.57 -13.60 -18.31
C SER A 98 4.01 -13.64 -19.77
N VAL A 99 3.20 -13.07 -20.65
CA VAL A 99 3.50 -12.91 -22.07
C VAL A 99 3.98 -11.48 -22.28
N PHE A 100 5.21 -11.32 -22.76
CA PHE A 100 5.75 -10.01 -23.12
C PHE A 100 5.42 -9.65 -24.56
N ASP A 101 5.46 -10.64 -25.45
CA ASP A 101 5.06 -10.48 -26.83
C ASP A 101 3.91 -11.45 -27.17
N PRO A 102 2.66 -10.96 -27.33
CA PRO A 102 1.53 -11.81 -27.72
C PRO A 102 1.69 -12.39 -29.13
N TYR A 103 2.62 -11.88 -29.95
CA TYR A 103 2.95 -12.40 -31.26
C TYR A 103 4.07 -13.41 -31.30
N ASP A 104 4.71 -13.66 -30.16
CA ASP A 104 5.65 -14.75 -30.10
C ASP A 104 4.86 -16.05 -30.36
N VAL A 105 5.03 -16.61 -31.55
CA VAL A 105 4.40 -17.87 -31.98
C VAL A 105 4.66 -18.97 -30.95
N ASN A 106 5.79 -18.91 -30.26
CA ASN A 106 6.12 -19.82 -29.17
C ASN A 106 5.26 -19.58 -27.94
N ALA A 107 4.97 -18.32 -27.60
CA ALA A 107 4.06 -18.00 -26.51
C ALA A 107 2.65 -18.50 -26.79
N VAL A 108 2.13 -18.28 -27.99
CA VAL A 108 0.80 -18.78 -28.39
C VAL A 108 0.76 -20.31 -28.37
N SER A 109 1.77 -20.96 -28.95
CA SER A 109 1.89 -22.43 -28.95
C SER A 109 1.97 -22.98 -27.53
N PHE A 110 2.74 -22.32 -26.66
CA PHE A 110 2.84 -22.68 -25.24
C PHE A 110 1.48 -22.57 -24.55
N ILE A 111 0.77 -21.47 -24.74
CA ILE A 111 -0.55 -21.24 -24.14
C ILE A 111 -1.55 -22.29 -24.61
N HIS A 112 -1.54 -22.62 -25.90
CA HIS A 112 -2.43 -23.64 -26.45
C HIS A 112 -2.11 -25.02 -25.86
N TYR A 113 -0.83 -25.42 -25.87
CA TYR A 113 -0.38 -26.72 -25.39
C TYR A 113 -0.60 -26.93 -23.88
N TYR A 114 -0.39 -25.89 -23.06
CA TYR A 114 -0.52 -25.95 -21.61
C TYR A 114 -1.80 -25.27 -21.07
N SER A 115 -2.79 -25.04 -21.93
CA SER A 115 -4.06 -24.35 -21.61
C SER A 115 -4.73 -24.85 -20.33
N ASN A 116 -4.77 -26.17 -20.12
CA ASN A 116 -5.36 -26.80 -18.93
C ASN A 116 -4.51 -26.72 -17.66
N ARG A 117 -3.30 -26.16 -17.73
CA ARG A 117 -2.38 -26.01 -16.59
C ARG A 117 -2.11 -24.55 -16.23
N ILE A 118 -2.57 -23.61 -17.03
CA ILE A 118 -2.38 -22.18 -16.77
C ILE A 118 -3.44 -21.71 -15.77
N ARG A 119 -2.98 -21.25 -14.59
CA ARG A 119 -3.85 -20.67 -13.56
C ARG A 119 -3.92 -19.16 -13.64
N TYR A 120 -2.78 -18.55 -13.97
CA TYR A 120 -2.62 -17.11 -14.08
C TYR A 120 -1.97 -16.78 -15.41
N LEU A 121 -2.61 -15.93 -16.19
CA LEU A 121 -2.09 -15.45 -17.47
C LEU A 121 -2.07 -13.92 -17.47
N ILE A 122 -0.89 -13.35 -17.73
CA ILE A 122 -0.68 -11.89 -17.73
C ILE A 122 -0.09 -11.49 -19.09
N PHE A 123 -0.79 -10.70 -19.89
CA PHE A 123 -0.19 -10.00 -21.03
C PHE A 123 0.38 -8.66 -20.55
N LYS A 124 1.72 -8.53 -20.58
CA LYS A 124 2.40 -7.27 -20.26
C LYS A 124 2.38 -6.37 -21.50
N ARG A 125 2.13 -5.07 -21.27
CA ARG A 125 1.83 -4.03 -22.26
C ARG A 125 2.94 -3.81 -23.30
N GLY A 126 2.55 -3.26 -24.46
CA GLY A 126 3.44 -2.61 -25.43
C GLY A 126 3.31 -3.09 -26.87
N ILE A 127 2.39 -4.00 -27.16
CA ILE A 127 2.36 -4.67 -28.46
C ILE A 127 0.95 -4.52 -29.03
N GLY A 128 0.82 -3.59 -29.97
CA GLY A 128 -0.43 -3.43 -30.70
C GLY A 128 -0.70 -4.73 -31.43
N LEU A 129 -1.68 -5.52 -30.95
CA LEU A 129 -2.25 -6.79 -31.48
C LEU A 129 -2.80 -6.71 -32.95
N VAL A 130 -2.27 -5.79 -33.77
CA VAL A 130 -2.82 -5.32 -35.05
C VAL A 130 -2.84 -6.44 -36.10
N GLU A 131 -2.05 -7.50 -35.97
CA GLU A 131 -1.83 -8.40 -37.12
C GLU A 131 -2.12 -9.90 -36.94
N TYR A 132 -2.31 -10.46 -35.73
CA TYR A 132 -2.61 -11.91 -35.61
C TYR A 132 -3.65 -12.28 -34.56
N SER A 133 -4.80 -12.71 -35.10
CA SER A 133 -5.83 -13.58 -34.52
C SER A 133 -5.35 -15.05 -34.60
N PRO A 134 -5.77 -15.97 -33.70
CA PRO A 134 -6.84 -15.84 -32.72
C PRO A 134 -6.40 -15.63 -31.27
N LEU A 135 -7.30 -15.02 -30.49
CA LEU A 135 -7.21 -15.00 -29.02
C LEU A 135 -7.19 -16.43 -28.47
N PRO A 136 -6.58 -16.66 -27.29
CA PRO A 136 -6.66 -17.96 -26.64
C PRO A 136 -8.12 -18.38 -26.42
N GLU A 137 -8.43 -19.65 -26.67
CA GLU A 137 -9.75 -20.23 -26.41
C GLU A 137 -9.96 -20.40 -24.90
N PHE A 138 -10.26 -19.31 -24.19
CA PHE A 138 -10.35 -19.27 -22.72
C PHE A 138 -11.38 -20.25 -22.14
N GLU A 139 -12.39 -20.66 -22.93
CA GLU A 139 -13.36 -21.68 -22.53
C GLU A 139 -12.73 -23.07 -22.38
N LYS A 140 -11.63 -23.34 -23.10
CA LYS A 140 -10.87 -24.59 -23.00
C LYS A 140 -9.83 -24.57 -21.87
N MET A 141 -9.62 -23.44 -21.20
CA MET A 141 -8.67 -23.34 -20.08
C MET A 141 -9.35 -23.66 -18.75
N GLU A 142 -9.46 -24.95 -18.42
CA GLU A 142 -10.21 -25.41 -17.25
C GLU A 142 -9.64 -24.94 -15.91
N MET A 143 -8.35 -24.57 -15.86
CA MET A 143 -7.66 -24.13 -14.63
C MET A 143 -7.46 -22.61 -14.53
N LEU A 144 -7.83 -21.84 -15.56
CA LEU A 144 -7.57 -20.40 -15.56
C LEU A 144 -8.39 -19.71 -14.47
N ILE A 145 -7.72 -19.18 -13.45
CA ILE A 145 -8.34 -18.47 -12.32
C ILE A 145 -8.37 -16.97 -12.58
N ARG A 146 -7.28 -16.44 -13.16
CA ARG A 146 -7.09 -15.01 -13.38
C ARG A 146 -6.42 -14.72 -14.71
N PHE A 147 -6.97 -13.74 -15.41
CA PHE A 147 -6.42 -13.19 -16.65
C PHE A 147 -6.16 -11.69 -16.49
N GLU A 148 -4.99 -11.22 -16.89
CA GLU A 148 -4.61 -9.80 -16.87
C GLU A 148 -4.15 -9.34 -18.25
N CYS A 149 -4.70 -8.24 -18.75
CA CYS A 149 -4.43 -7.71 -20.10
C CYS A 149 -4.37 -6.18 -20.12
N GLY A 150 -3.97 -5.62 -21.27
CA GLY A 150 -3.96 -4.18 -21.57
C GLY A 150 -5.23 -3.70 -22.28
N ASN A 151 -5.27 -2.41 -22.65
CA ASN A 151 -6.37 -1.79 -23.39
C ASN A 151 -6.54 -2.36 -24.81
N GLU A 152 -5.48 -2.87 -25.42
CA GLU A 152 -5.50 -3.47 -26.76
C GLU A 152 -6.40 -4.71 -26.84
N PHE A 153 -6.57 -5.42 -25.71
CA PHE A 153 -7.48 -6.54 -25.61
C PHE A 153 -8.93 -6.10 -25.82
N LEU A 154 -9.33 -4.97 -25.25
CA LEU A 154 -10.69 -4.44 -25.40
C LEU A 154 -10.99 -4.06 -26.84
N ILE A 155 -10.06 -3.36 -27.50
CA ILE A 155 -10.24 -2.83 -28.86
C ILE A 155 -10.50 -3.94 -29.88
N LYS A 156 -10.03 -5.17 -29.62
CA LYS A 156 -9.97 -6.25 -30.61
C LYS A 156 -10.96 -7.37 -30.39
N MET A 157 -11.70 -7.32 -29.29
CA MET A 157 -12.82 -8.22 -29.15
C MET A 157 -13.85 -7.86 -30.22
N THR A 158 -14.08 -8.78 -31.14
CA THR A 158 -15.24 -8.74 -32.05
C THR A 158 -16.44 -9.41 -31.40
N GLU A 159 -16.20 -10.37 -30.50
CA GLU A 159 -17.22 -11.17 -29.81
C GLU A 159 -16.89 -11.31 -28.32
N THR A 160 -17.91 -11.63 -27.52
CA THR A 160 -17.76 -11.87 -26.09
C THR A 160 -16.91 -13.12 -25.84
N PRO A 161 -15.74 -13.01 -25.19
CA PRO A 161 -14.92 -14.17 -24.88
C PRO A 161 -15.66 -15.08 -23.89
N LYS A 162 -15.70 -16.37 -24.21
CA LYS A 162 -16.22 -17.41 -23.33
C LYS A 162 -15.09 -17.86 -22.41
N PHE A 163 -15.35 -17.91 -21.10
CA PHE A 163 -14.38 -18.35 -20.10
C PHE A 163 -14.81 -19.67 -19.45
N GLY A 164 -13.84 -20.50 -19.09
CA GLY A 164 -14.08 -21.73 -18.34
C GLY A 164 -14.69 -21.48 -16.94
N LYS A 165 -15.32 -22.51 -16.37
CA LYS A 165 -16.06 -22.42 -15.09
C LYS A 165 -15.21 -22.02 -13.88
N CYS A 166 -13.90 -22.27 -13.93
CA CYS A 166 -12.97 -21.95 -12.84
C CYS A 166 -12.52 -20.49 -12.83
N PHE A 167 -12.86 -19.71 -13.87
CA PHE A 167 -12.43 -18.34 -14.02
C PHE A 167 -13.08 -17.42 -13.00
N LYS A 168 -12.25 -16.67 -12.26
CA LYS A 168 -12.72 -15.83 -11.13
C LYS A 168 -12.47 -14.35 -11.34
N LYS A 169 -11.42 -13.96 -12.07
CA LYS A 169 -10.96 -12.56 -12.15
C LYS A 169 -10.39 -12.20 -13.51
N LEU A 170 -10.98 -11.18 -14.13
CA LEU A 170 -10.40 -10.46 -15.25
C LEU A 170 -9.79 -9.14 -14.74
N ILE A 171 -8.55 -8.84 -15.12
CA ILE A 171 -7.87 -7.58 -14.80
C ILE A 171 -7.51 -6.87 -16.10
N ILE A 172 -7.94 -5.63 -16.26
CA ILE A 172 -7.74 -4.86 -17.49
C ILE A 172 -6.98 -3.60 -17.12
N ASN A 173 -5.77 -3.44 -17.66
CA ASN A 173 -4.93 -2.27 -17.48
C ASN A 173 -5.17 -1.28 -18.63
N LEU A 174 -5.71 -0.11 -18.31
CA LEU A 174 -6.03 0.97 -19.23
C LEU A 174 -5.13 2.18 -18.96
N GLU A 175 -4.81 2.96 -20.01
CA GLU A 175 -4.15 4.26 -19.82
C GLU A 175 -5.14 5.27 -19.23
N SER A 176 -6.32 5.33 -19.85
CA SER A 176 -7.44 6.17 -19.45
C SER A 176 -8.76 5.40 -19.61
N LEU A 177 -9.81 5.90 -18.97
CA LEU A 177 -11.16 5.31 -19.03
C LEU A 177 -12.05 6.13 -19.98
N ASN A 178 -11.72 6.13 -21.29
CA ASN A 178 -12.53 6.85 -22.27
C ASN A 178 -13.90 6.16 -22.51
N LYS A 179 -14.84 6.89 -23.11
CA LYS A 179 -16.20 6.40 -23.37
C LYS A 179 -16.25 5.11 -24.20
N GLU A 180 -15.36 4.97 -25.18
CA GLU A 180 -15.30 3.78 -26.04
C GLU A 180 -14.95 2.54 -25.22
N TYR A 181 -13.91 2.59 -24.39
CA TYR A 181 -13.54 1.48 -23.52
C TYR A 181 -14.65 1.11 -22.55
N ILE A 182 -15.36 2.09 -22.00
CA ILE A 182 -16.49 1.87 -21.11
C ILE A 182 -17.60 1.09 -21.83
N GLN A 183 -17.97 1.53 -23.03
CA GLN A 183 -19.00 0.86 -23.83
C GLN A 183 -18.59 -0.56 -24.19
N THR A 184 -17.34 -0.77 -24.61
CA THR A 184 -16.77 -2.09 -24.86
C THR A 184 -16.82 -3.00 -23.62
N LEU A 185 -16.37 -2.49 -22.46
CA LEU A 185 -16.38 -3.22 -21.20
C LEU A 185 -17.79 -3.69 -20.82
N LEU A 186 -18.76 -2.80 -20.94
CA LEU A 186 -20.14 -3.11 -20.60
C LEU A 186 -20.78 -4.04 -21.64
N THR A 187 -20.47 -3.87 -22.92
CA THR A 187 -20.98 -4.74 -23.99
C THR A 187 -20.55 -6.19 -23.77
N TYR A 188 -19.28 -6.41 -23.46
CA TYR A 188 -18.72 -7.76 -23.34
C TYR A 188 -18.84 -8.36 -21.94
N PHE A 189 -18.88 -7.55 -20.89
CA PHE A 189 -18.78 -8.05 -19.51
C PHE A 189 -19.94 -7.65 -18.60
N LEU A 190 -21.12 -7.29 -19.12
CA LEU A 190 -22.25 -6.86 -18.27
C LEU A 190 -22.75 -7.93 -17.28
N ASN A 191 -22.75 -9.19 -17.71
CA ASN A 191 -23.44 -10.29 -17.05
C ASN A 191 -22.56 -11.53 -16.88
N VAL A 192 -21.27 -11.33 -16.60
CA VAL A 192 -20.32 -12.42 -16.41
C VAL A 192 -20.30 -12.87 -14.94
N PRO A 193 -20.07 -14.17 -14.68
CA PRO A 193 -20.11 -14.73 -13.32
C PRO A 193 -18.82 -14.46 -12.51
N PHE A 194 -17.90 -13.65 -13.04
CA PHE A 194 -16.60 -13.37 -12.46
C PHE A 194 -16.39 -11.87 -12.26
N LYS A 195 -15.37 -11.51 -11.48
CA LYS A 195 -15.07 -10.10 -11.19
C LYS A 195 -14.26 -9.47 -12.32
N VAL A 196 -14.59 -8.24 -12.67
CA VAL A 196 -13.82 -7.44 -13.64
C VAL A 196 -13.15 -6.30 -12.89
N ILE A 197 -11.83 -6.34 -12.85
CA ILE A 197 -10.98 -5.35 -12.20
C ILE A 197 -10.38 -4.47 -13.28
N ILE A 198 -10.75 -3.19 -13.29
CA ILE A 198 -10.24 -2.20 -14.23
C ILE A 198 -9.17 -1.40 -13.49
N LYS A 199 -7.94 -1.40 -13.98
CA LYS A 199 -6.85 -0.57 -13.49
C LYS A 199 -6.57 0.51 -14.52
N VAL A 200 -6.80 1.77 -14.19
CA VAL A 200 -6.50 2.91 -15.06
C VAL A 200 -5.28 3.66 -14.52
N GLU A 201 -4.39 4.12 -15.40
CA GLU A 201 -3.25 4.94 -14.98
C GLU A 201 -3.73 6.31 -14.50
N TYR A 202 -4.70 6.89 -15.20
CA TYR A 202 -5.28 8.20 -14.89
C TYR A 202 -6.81 8.16 -14.96
N LEU A 203 -7.46 8.79 -14.00
CA LEU A 203 -8.91 8.95 -13.95
C LEU A 203 -9.30 10.37 -13.52
N ASN A 204 -10.15 11.03 -14.32
CA ASN A 204 -10.74 12.32 -13.97
C ASN A 204 -12.24 12.19 -13.62
N SER A 205 -12.86 13.27 -13.14
CA SER A 205 -14.30 13.29 -12.83
C SER A 205 -15.19 13.03 -14.05
N PHE A 206 -14.79 13.50 -15.22
CA PHE A 206 -15.55 13.32 -16.46
C PHE A 206 -15.66 11.84 -16.85
N ASP A 207 -14.54 11.11 -16.89
CA ASP A 207 -14.47 9.68 -17.19
C ASP A 207 -15.30 8.87 -16.17
N LEU A 208 -15.20 9.23 -14.88
CA LEU A 208 -15.97 8.57 -13.83
C LEU A 208 -17.48 8.82 -13.95
N ASN A 209 -17.89 10.02 -14.37
CA ASN A 209 -19.30 10.34 -14.61
C ASN A 209 -19.85 9.57 -15.80
N ILE A 210 -19.07 9.42 -16.88
CA ILE A 210 -19.45 8.55 -18.00
C ILE A 210 -19.62 7.12 -17.49
N TRP A 211 -18.64 6.59 -16.76
CA TRP A 211 -18.69 5.23 -16.22
C TRP A 211 -19.95 4.98 -15.39
N LYS A 212 -20.28 5.90 -14.48
CA LYS A 212 -21.51 5.83 -13.66
C LYS A 212 -22.78 5.85 -14.49
N ASN A 213 -22.87 6.78 -15.44
CA ASN A 213 -24.06 6.91 -16.28
C ASN A 213 -24.30 5.63 -17.09
N GLU A 214 -23.25 5.01 -17.60
CA GLU A 214 -23.35 3.75 -18.31
C GLU A 214 -23.68 2.57 -17.38
N LEU A 215 -23.07 2.46 -16.19
CA LEU A 215 -23.45 1.45 -15.20
C LEU A 215 -24.91 1.55 -14.77
N ASN A 216 -25.40 2.77 -14.53
CA ASN A 216 -26.80 3.02 -14.17
C ASN A 216 -27.75 2.70 -15.31
N ARG A 217 -27.36 2.96 -16.57
CA ARG A 217 -28.18 2.62 -17.74
C ARG A 217 -28.31 1.11 -17.92
N HIS A 218 -27.25 0.36 -17.67
CA HIS A 218 -27.19 -1.07 -18.01
C HIS A 218 -27.47 -2.03 -16.84
N HIS A 219 -27.36 -1.58 -15.58
CA HIS A 219 -27.56 -2.39 -14.37
C HIS A 219 -26.85 -3.76 -14.40
N PRO A 220 -25.51 -3.80 -14.55
CA PRO A 220 -24.79 -5.06 -14.66
C PRO A 220 -24.96 -5.96 -13.44
N LYS A 221 -25.02 -7.28 -13.69
CA LYS A 221 -24.87 -8.28 -12.64
C LYS A 221 -23.40 -8.52 -12.26
N THR A 222 -22.48 -8.16 -13.15
CA THR A 222 -21.04 -8.27 -12.93
C THR A 222 -20.56 -7.33 -11.83
N GLU A 223 -19.69 -7.84 -10.95
CA GLU A 223 -18.96 -7.03 -9.98
C GLU A 223 -17.75 -6.36 -10.67
N PHE A 224 -17.94 -5.11 -11.08
CA PHE A 224 -16.85 -4.26 -11.57
C PHE A 224 -16.12 -3.57 -10.41
N ILE A 225 -14.79 -3.56 -10.46
CA ILE A 225 -13.94 -2.87 -9.49
C ILE A 225 -12.98 -1.96 -10.26
N LEU A 226 -13.11 -0.65 -10.09
CA LEU A 226 -12.26 0.35 -10.75
C LEU A 226 -11.13 0.80 -9.81
N PHE A 227 -9.90 0.77 -10.29
CA PHE A 227 -8.68 1.25 -9.64
C PHE A 227 -8.05 2.32 -10.51
N ALA A 228 -7.61 3.42 -9.91
CA ALA A 228 -6.86 4.45 -10.61
C ALA A 228 -5.54 4.72 -9.90
N ASN A 229 -4.42 4.69 -10.63
CA ASN A 229 -3.11 5.03 -10.08
C ASN A 229 -3.02 6.53 -9.78
N LYS A 230 -3.61 7.38 -10.63
CA LYS A 230 -3.69 8.83 -10.47
C LYS A 230 -5.14 9.29 -10.64
N THR A 231 -5.52 10.29 -9.86
CA THR A 231 -6.84 10.93 -9.96
C THR A 231 -6.70 12.44 -10.02
N GLU A 232 -7.46 13.10 -10.87
CA GLU A 232 -7.52 14.57 -10.97
C GLU A 232 -8.97 15.03 -10.92
N ASP A 233 -9.25 16.06 -10.12
CA ASP A 233 -10.56 16.72 -10.04
C ASP A 233 -11.77 15.80 -9.83
N ILE A 234 -11.58 14.61 -9.26
CA ILE A 234 -12.69 13.76 -8.86
C ILE A 234 -13.31 14.39 -7.61
N GLY A 235 -14.51 14.96 -7.78
CA GLY A 235 -15.22 15.68 -6.74
C GLY A 235 -15.46 14.84 -5.48
N THR A 236 -15.68 15.54 -4.37
CA THR A 236 -15.91 14.96 -3.05
C THR A 236 -17.21 14.16 -2.94
N GLN A 237 -18.07 14.10 -3.95
CA GLN A 237 -19.27 13.25 -3.92
C GLN A 237 -19.06 11.92 -4.66
N GLU A 238 -18.09 11.86 -5.57
CA GLU A 238 -17.99 10.77 -6.53
C GLU A 238 -17.27 9.50 -6.03
N PHE A 239 -16.43 9.55 -5.00
CA PHE A 239 -15.74 8.37 -4.46
C PHE A 239 -16.62 7.49 -3.55
N ASN A 240 -17.86 7.88 -3.24
CA ASN A 240 -18.71 7.13 -2.30
C ASN A 240 -19.10 5.72 -2.81
N GLN A 241 -18.76 5.41 -4.08
CA GLN A 241 -19.06 4.15 -4.78
C GLN A 241 -17.80 3.39 -5.25
N PHE A 242 -16.61 3.99 -5.25
CA PHE A 242 -15.40 3.40 -5.85
C PHE A 242 -14.20 3.50 -4.91
N LEU A 243 -13.32 2.50 -4.95
CA LEU A 243 -12.12 2.45 -4.12
C LEU A 243 -10.87 2.73 -4.96
N PHE A 244 -10.08 3.72 -4.54
CA PHE A 244 -8.91 4.17 -5.30
C PHE A 244 -7.62 3.73 -4.59
N ILE A 245 -6.75 3.05 -5.33
CA ILE A 245 -5.40 2.67 -4.87
C ILE A 245 -4.41 3.52 -5.65
N ILE A 246 -3.84 4.52 -5.00
CA ILE A 246 -3.00 5.53 -5.65
C ILE A 246 -1.54 5.08 -5.77
N LYS A 247 -1.08 4.16 -4.92
CA LYS A 247 0.30 3.64 -4.98
C LYS A 247 0.41 2.24 -4.39
N LYS A 248 1.44 1.48 -4.80
CA LYS A 248 1.75 0.16 -4.24
C LYS A 248 1.79 0.25 -2.70
N ASN A 249 0.83 -0.41 -2.05
CA ASN A 249 0.61 -0.48 -0.60
C ASN A 249 0.00 0.76 0.08
N ASN A 250 -0.38 1.82 -0.66
CA ASN A 250 -1.11 2.97 -0.12
C ASN A 250 -2.50 3.08 -0.76
N ILE A 251 -3.54 3.15 0.08
CA ILE A 251 -4.93 3.29 -0.36
C ILE A 251 -5.47 4.64 0.14
N ASN A 252 -6.07 5.41 -0.77
CA ASN A 252 -6.85 6.57 -0.36
C ASN A 252 -8.32 6.19 -0.34
N ILE A 253 -8.94 6.36 0.82
CA ILE A 253 -10.36 6.09 1.03
C ILE A 253 -11.04 7.32 1.62
N ARG A 254 -12.37 7.37 1.53
CA ARG A 254 -13.13 8.32 2.35
C ARG A 254 -13.53 7.69 3.66
N TYR A 255 -13.81 8.55 4.63
CA TYR A 255 -14.34 8.11 5.91
C TYR A 255 -15.62 7.27 5.75
N CYS A 256 -16.55 7.67 4.89
CA CYS A 256 -17.78 6.90 4.61
C CYS A 256 -17.51 5.48 4.05
N ASN A 257 -16.37 5.22 3.41
CA ASN A 257 -16.01 3.87 2.95
C ASN A 257 -15.61 2.95 4.10
N ILE A 258 -15.14 3.51 5.23
CA ILE A 258 -14.76 2.75 6.42
C ILE A 258 -16.01 2.29 7.18
N VAL A 259 -17.03 3.13 7.22
CA VAL A 259 -18.32 2.82 7.83
C VAL A 259 -19.03 1.70 7.06
N LYS A 260 -18.92 1.70 5.73
CA LYS A 260 -19.44 0.62 4.88
C LYS A 260 -18.61 -0.66 5.03
N ASN A 261 -19.27 -1.82 5.06
CA ASN A 261 -18.63 -3.15 5.24
C ASN A 261 -17.74 -3.61 4.06
N ASP A 262 -17.54 -2.76 3.05
CA ASP A 262 -16.77 -3.12 1.85
C ASP A 262 -15.25 -3.02 2.06
N ILE A 263 -14.79 -2.27 3.08
CA ILE A 263 -13.37 -2.05 3.33
C ILE A 263 -12.62 -3.34 3.68
N ASP A 264 -13.27 -4.26 4.41
CA ASP A 264 -12.68 -5.54 4.81
C ASP A 264 -12.34 -6.40 3.58
N ARG A 265 -13.18 -6.35 2.53
CA ARG A 265 -12.94 -7.09 1.27
C ARG A 265 -11.74 -6.55 0.53
N VAL A 266 -11.60 -5.22 0.51
CA VAL A 266 -10.49 -4.53 -0.13
C VAL A 266 -9.18 -4.87 0.57
N PHE A 267 -9.17 -4.79 1.89
CA PHE A 267 -7.96 -5.04 2.68
C PHE A 267 -7.50 -6.49 2.54
N LYS A 268 -8.44 -7.44 2.43
CA LYS A 268 -8.13 -8.85 2.15
C LYS A 268 -7.45 -9.06 0.79
N ILE A 269 -7.77 -8.23 -0.20
CA ILE A 269 -7.21 -8.35 -1.56
C ILE A 269 -5.84 -7.66 -1.64
N TYR A 270 -5.72 -6.47 -1.06
CA TYR A 270 -4.59 -5.58 -1.33
C TYR A 270 -3.55 -5.53 -0.23
N TYR A 271 -3.91 -5.92 0.99
CA TYR A 271 -3.02 -5.89 2.15
C TYR A 271 -2.28 -4.55 2.28
N PRO A 272 -3.01 -3.42 2.33
CA PRO A 272 -2.38 -2.11 2.38
C PRO A 272 -1.57 -1.93 3.66
N ILE A 273 -0.42 -1.26 3.52
CA ILE A 273 0.44 -0.90 4.65
C ILE A 273 0.12 0.52 5.11
N GLU A 274 -0.24 1.40 4.17
CA GLU A 274 -0.58 2.80 4.41
C GLU A 274 -2.01 3.10 3.93
N VAL A 275 -2.75 3.88 4.72
CA VAL A 275 -4.09 4.32 4.37
C VAL A 275 -4.20 5.82 4.58
N THR A 276 -4.68 6.53 3.57
CA THR A 276 -5.05 7.93 3.70
C THR A 276 -6.57 8.08 3.64
N VAL A 277 -7.15 8.62 4.69
CA VAL A 277 -8.58 8.87 4.81
C VAL A 277 -8.84 10.34 4.59
N TRP A 278 -9.61 10.63 3.54
CA TRP A 278 -10.05 11.97 3.20
C TRP A 278 -11.51 12.18 3.60
N ASN A 279 -11.87 13.44 3.75
CA ASN A 279 -13.25 13.84 3.93
C ASN A 279 -14.09 13.61 2.66
N SER A 280 -15.35 13.24 2.85
CA SER A 280 -16.36 13.12 1.81
C SER A 280 -16.94 14.49 1.40
N GLY A 281 -16.53 15.59 2.02
CA GLY A 281 -17.11 16.92 1.79
C GLY A 281 -18.55 17.06 2.30
N LEU A 282 -19.13 15.97 2.82
CA LEU A 282 -20.35 15.98 3.60
C LEU A 282 -19.97 16.02 5.07
N GLU A 283 -20.70 16.80 5.86
CA GLU A 283 -20.52 16.78 7.30
C GLU A 283 -20.93 15.40 7.82
N GLU A 284 -19.98 14.68 8.42
CA GLU A 284 -20.25 13.38 9.02
C GLU A 284 -20.86 13.62 10.41
N ASN A 285 -22.00 12.99 10.68
CA ASN A 285 -22.74 13.15 11.94
C ASN A 285 -22.18 12.28 13.09
N ASP A 286 -21.05 11.62 12.87
CA ASP A 286 -20.47 10.69 13.83
C ASP A 286 -19.71 11.43 14.95
N SER A 287 -20.20 11.26 16.18
CA SER A 287 -19.46 11.67 17.38
C SER A 287 -18.30 10.71 17.72
N ILE A 288 -18.29 9.52 17.12
CA ILE A 288 -17.23 8.52 17.31
C ILE A 288 -16.85 7.92 15.96
N ALA A 289 -15.57 7.98 15.63
CA ALA A 289 -15.01 7.44 14.40
C ALA A 289 -14.11 6.22 14.68
N HIS A 290 -14.53 5.05 14.20
CA HIS A 290 -13.86 3.77 14.44
C HIS A 290 -12.94 3.36 13.27
N PHE A 291 -11.64 3.62 13.39
CA PHE A 291 -10.62 3.15 12.43
C PHE A 291 -10.03 1.78 12.81
N GLU A 292 -10.42 1.20 13.94
CA GLU A 292 -9.98 -0.12 14.41
C GLU A 292 -10.24 -1.26 13.42
N ARG A 293 -11.19 -1.06 12.50
CA ARG A 293 -11.51 -1.99 11.41
C ARG A 293 -10.41 -2.12 10.37
N LEU A 294 -9.55 -1.11 10.24
CA LEU A 294 -8.44 -1.09 9.29
C LEU A 294 -7.30 -2.00 9.79
N LYS A 295 -7.52 -3.31 9.75
CA LYS A 295 -6.58 -4.32 10.27
C LYS A 295 -5.31 -4.38 9.41
N ASN A 296 -4.18 -4.64 10.06
CA ASN A 296 -2.86 -4.87 9.45
C ASN A 296 -2.24 -3.65 8.75
N ILE A 297 -2.71 -2.44 9.03
CA ILE A 297 -2.06 -1.22 8.53
C ILE A 297 -0.98 -0.77 9.51
N GLU A 298 0.09 -0.21 8.96
CA GLU A 298 1.21 0.35 9.73
C GLU A 298 1.17 1.89 9.75
N SER A 299 0.54 2.52 8.75
CA SER A 299 0.45 3.97 8.62
C SER A 299 -0.99 4.42 8.30
N LEU A 300 -1.45 5.47 9.00
CA LEU A 300 -2.78 6.07 8.82
C LEU A 300 -2.64 7.58 8.75
N ASN A 301 -3.16 8.15 7.67
CA ASN A 301 -3.17 9.58 7.41
C ASN A 301 -4.64 10.05 7.38
N LEU A 302 -5.06 10.90 8.31
CA LEU A 302 -6.40 11.47 8.34
C LEU A 302 -6.32 12.92 7.86
N ILE A 303 -6.96 13.26 6.75
CA ILE A 303 -6.81 14.58 6.12
C ILE A 303 -8.17 15.25 5.91
N SER A 304 -8.29 16.45 6.48
CA SER A 304 -9.42 17.36 6.31
C SER A 304 -10.79 16.81 6.74
N LEU A 305 -10.84 15.86 7.69
CA LEU A 305 -12.09 15.25 8.17
C LEU A 305 -13.00 16.30 8.83
N ASN A 306 -14.15 16.58 8.21
CA ASN A 306 -15.13 17.56 8.68
C ASN A 306 -16.30 16.83 9.36
N PHE A 307 -16.16 16.62 10.67
CA PHE A 307 -17.26 16.12 11.48
C PHE A 307 -18.16 17.26 11.93
N LYS A 308 -19.48 17.04 11.92
CA LYS A 308 -20.46 18.05 12.37
C LYS A 308 -20.37 18.32 13.87
N PHE A 309 -20.04 17.28 14.62
CA PHE A 309 -19.97 17.30 16.07
C PHE A 309 -18.53 17.10 16.53
N THR A 310 -18.29 17.35 17.82
CA THR A 310 -17.05 16.93 18.45
C THR A 310 -16.88 15.42 18.32
N THR A 311 -15.74 14.99 17.78
CA THR A 311 -15.53 13.58 17.45
C THR A 311 -14.35 12.98 18.20
N ILE A 312 -14.53 11.72 18.62
CA ILE A 312 -13.52 10.86 19.24
C ILE A 312 -13.02 9.84 18.21
N LEU A 313 -11.71 9.70 18.06
CA LEU A 313 -11.11 8.73 17.12
C LEU A 313 -10.60 7.48 17.84
N TYR A 314 -10.81 6.31 17.25
CA TYR A 314 -10.24 5.03 17.68
C TYR A 314 -9.36 4.42 16.60
N PHE A 315 -8.18 3.92 16.95
CA PHE A 315 -7.16 3.50 15.97
C PHE A 315 -6.86 2.00 15.99
N PRO A 316 -6.43 1.41 14.85
CA PRO A 316 -6.04 0.01 14.78
C PRO A 316 -4.75 -0.28 15.57
N LYS A 317 -4.71 -1.44 16.24
CA LYS A 317 -3.61 -1.84 17.16
C LYS A 317 -2.25 -2.04 16.48
N THR A 318 -2.21 -2.18 15.15
CA THR A 318 -0.98 -2.40 14.37
C THR A 318 -0.28 -1.10 13.97
N LEU A 319 -0.87 0.05 14.29
CA LEU A 319 -0.42 1.34 13.79
C LEU A 319 0.95 1.74 14.36
N THR A 320 1.89 2.09 13.48
CA THR A 320 3.23 2.57 13.82
C THR A 320 3.47 4.03 13.42
N SER A 321 2.65 4.58 12.52
CA SER A 321 2.70 5.97 12.07
C SER A 321 1.28 6.54 11.98
N LEU A 322 1.06 7.72 12.56
CA LEU A 322 -0.23 8.42 12.53
C LEU A 322 -0.02 9.89 12.11
N MET A 323 -0.72 10.30 11.06
CA MET A 323 -0.85 11.71 10.67
C MET A 323 -2.31 12.14 10.78
N ILE A 324 -2.56 13.28 11.40
CA ILE A 324 -3.89 13.93 11.47
C ILE A 324 -3.72 15.37 11.02
N ASP A 325 -4.35 15.75 9.93
CA ASP A 325 -4.22 17.07 9.33
C ASP A 325 -5.60 17.68 9.10
N ASN A 326 -5.77 18.93 9.55
CA ASN A 326 -6.98 19.73 9.32
C ASN A 326 -8.29 19.06 9.79
N CYS A 327 -8.24 18.37 10.93
CA CYS A 327 -9.39 17.68 11.52
C CYS A 327 -9.94 18.46 12.72
N GLY A 328 -10.49 19.67 12.47
CA GLY A 328 -10.81 20.66 13.51
C GLY A 328 -11.83 20.21 14.57
N ALA A 329 -12.76 19.33 14.19
CA ALA A 329 -13.81 18.79 15.06
C ALA A 329 -13.33 17.64 15.97
N VAL A 330 -12.11 17.12 15.75
CA VAL A 330 -11.54 16.06 16.58
C VAL A 330 -11.13 16.63 17.92
N THR A 331 -11.66 16.04 18.99
CA THR A 331 -11.40 16.49 20.37
C THR A 331 -10.59 15.49 21.18
N GLN A 332 -10.66 14.19 20.83
CA GLN A 332 -9.97 13.13 21.55
C GLN A 332 -9.43 12.06 20.62
N LEU A 333 -8.22 11.59 20.94
CA LEU A 333 -7.56 10.47 20.29
C LEU A 333 -7.55 9.29 21.27
N ASN A 334 -8.62 8.49 21.25
CA ASN A 334 -8.71 7.37 22.19
C ASN A 334 -7.76 6.25 21.79
N ASN A 335 -7.43 5.37 22.74
CA ASN A 335 -6.52 4.22 22.61
C ASN A 335 -5.07 4.50 22.16
N LEU A 336 -4.71 5.76 21.88
CA LEU A 336 -3.41 6.19 21.37
C LEU A 336 -2.24 5.68 22.23
N GLN A 337 -2.38 5.72 23.56
CA GLN A 337 -1.37 5.31 24.53
C GLN A 337 -1.03 3.81 24.51
N TYR A 338 -1.87 2.98 23.89
CA TYR A 338 -1.68 1.54 23.80
C TYR A 338 -1.10 1.08 22.45
N LEU A 339 -0.87 2.01 21.53
CA LEU A 339 -0.40 1.69 20.18
C LEU A 339 1.13 1.65 20.12
N PRO A 340 1.73 0.80 19.27
CA PRO A 340 3.17 0.75 19.03
C PRO A 340 3.65 1.89 18.09
N LEU A 341 3.11 3.11 18.27
CA LEU A 341 3.42 4.26 17.42
C LEU A 341 4.88 4.70 17.58
N LYS A 342 5.53 4.91 16.43
CA LYS A 342 6.88 5.49 16.31
C LYS A 342 6.82 6.95 15.83
N ASN A 343 5.84 7.29 14.99
CA ASN A 343 5.67 8.63 14.43
C ASN A 343 4.26 9.15 14.70
N LEU A 344 4.18 10.40 15.17
CA LEU A 344 2.93 11.12 15.36
C LEU A 344 3.07 12.53 14.78
N ASP A 345 2.22 12.88 13.82
CA ASP A 345 2.14 14.22 13.23
C ASP A 345 0.70 14.73 13.28
N ILE A 346 0.42 15.75 14.09
CA ILE A 346 -0.92 16.33 14.22
C ILE A 346 -0.85 17.82 13.87
N LYS A 347 -1.59 18.22 12.84
CA LYS A 347 -1.63 19.59 12.33
C LYS A 347 -3.05 20.10 12.22
N TYR A 348 -3.23 21.40 12.45
CA TYR A 348 -4.48 22.14 12.20
C TYR A 348 -5.73 21.48 12.82
N SER A 349 -5.58 20.78 13.94
CA SER A 349 -6.64 20.02 14.61
C SER A 349 -6.98 20.68 15.95
N GLY A 350 -7.59 21.85 15.87
CA GLY A 350 -7.73 22.79 16.98
C GLY A 350 -8.47 22.23 18.20
N GLY A 351 -9.44 21.32 18.00
CA GLY A 351 -10.30 20.76 19.05
C GLY A 351 -9.61 19.90 20.12
N ILE A 352 -8.38 19.44 19.87
CA ILE A 352 -7.66 18.55 20.79
C ILE A 352 -7.09 19.35 21.97
N SER A 353 -7.61 19.09 23.17
CA SER A 353 -7.18 19.77 24.40
C SER A 353 -6.13 19.00 25.22
N GLU A 354 -6.12 17.68 25.10
CA GLU A 354 -5.20 16.79 25.83
C GLU A 354 -4.72 15.66 24.92
N LEU A 355 -3.47 15.25 25.10
CA LEU A 355 -2.88 14.11 24.39
C LEU A 355 -2.33 13.08 25.37
N LEU A 356 -2.68 11.81 25.17
CA LEU A 356 -2.14 10.66 25.92
C LEU A 356 -1.20 9.87 25.00
N LEU A 357 0.10 10.08 25.14
CA LEU A 357 1.10 9.53 24.23
C LEU A 357 1.57 8.12 24.64
N PRO A 358 1.80 7.20 23.67
CA PRO A 358 2.48 5.93 23.94
C PRO A 358 4.00 6.12 24.07
N SER A 359 4.64 5.31 24.91
CA SER A 359 6.09 5.40 25.18
C SER A 359 6.98 4.96 24.01
N SER A 360 6.41 4.32 22.97
CA SER A 360 7.15 3.84 21.79
C SER A 360 7.53 4.93 20.79
N LEU A 361 7.01 6.16 20.96
CA LEU A 361 7.23 7.25 20.02
C LEU A 361 8.71 7.61 19.88
N LYS A 362 9.10 7.94 18.65
CA LYS A 362 10.42 8.46 18.27
C LYS A 362 10.32 9.87 17.70
N ASN A 363 9.28 10.14 16.90
CA ASN A 363 9.07 11.44 16.27
C ASN A 363 7.69 11.98 16.60
N ILE A 364 7.65 13.22 17.08
CA ILE A 364 6.41 13.94 17.38
C ILE A 364 6.46 15.31 16.72
N ARG A 365 5.42 15.63 15.95
CA ARG A 365 5.15 16.97 15.43
C ARG A 365 3.71 17.37 15.79
N LEU A 366 3.58 18.51 16.44
CA LEU A 366 2.30 19.11 16.83
C LEU A 366 2.24 20.53 16.28
N GLU A 367 1.24 20.87 15.48
CA GLU A 367 1.17 22.16 14.80
C GLU A 367 -0.24 22.75 14.85
N ARG A 368 -0.36 23.98 15.37
CA ARG A 368 -1.61 24.74 15.47
C ARG A 368 -2.74 23.97 16.18
N LEU A 369 -2.40 23.33 17.29
CA LEU A 369 -3.37 22.74 18.23
C LEU A 369 -3.76 23.81 19.25
N PHE A 370 -4.70 24.68 18.89
CA PHE A 370 -4.99 25.91 19.63
C PHE A 370 -5.44 25.66 21.07
N TYR A 371 -6.27 24.64 21.31
CA TYR A 371 -6.79 24.31 22.64
C TYR A 371 -5.91 23.32 23.43
N LEU A 372 -4.74 22.92 22.91
CA LEU A 372 -3.87 21.93 23.57
C LEU A 372 -3.32 22.50 24.88
N LYS A 373 -3.76 21.94 26.00
CA LYS A 373 -3.38 22.32 27.37
C LYS A 373 -2.30 21.41 27.95
N SER A 374 -2.37 20.11 27.67
CA SER A 374 -1.47 19.12 28.28
C SER A 374 -1.08 17.99 27.32
N ILE A 375 0.14 17.46 27.53
CA ILE A 375 0.66 16.29 26.82
C ILE A 375 1.14 15.30 27.88
N GLN A 376 0.32 14.28 28.15
CA GLN A 376 0.64 13.21 29.09
C GLN A 376 1.39 12.08 28.36
N GLY A 377 2.21 11.33 29.09
CA GLY A 377 3.03 10.26 28.49
C GLY A 377 4.32 10.74 27.83
N LEU A 378 4.52 12.06 27.68
CA LEU A 378 5.67 12.63 26.99
C LEU A 378 7.00 12.23 27.67
N LYS A 379 7.07 12.30 29.01
CA LYS A 379 8.26 11.97 29.82
C LYS A 379 8.75 10.52 29.65
N GLN A 380 7.86 9.61 29.27
CA GLN A 380 8.14 8.18 29.12
C GLN A 380 8.70 7.84 27.73
N CYS A 381 8.67 8.79 26.79
CA CYS A 381 9.15 8.58 25.44
C CYS A 381 10.69 8.69 25.37
N ASP A 382 11.29 8.08 24.36
CA ASP A 382 12.71 8.25 24.02
C ASP A 382 12.80 8.74 22.57
N LEU A 383 12.77 10.07 22.41
CA LEU A 383 12.50 10.74 21.14
C LEU A 383 13.79 11.05 20.36
N THR A 384 13.73 10.90 19.04
CA THR A 384 14.70 11.49 18.12
C THR A 384 14.35 12.94 17.81
N GLN A 385 13.06 13.23 17.61
CA GLN A 385 12.58 14.57 17.27
C GLN A 385 11.28 14.90 17.99
N PHE A 386 11.25 16.09 18.61
CA PHE A 386 10.03 16.69 19.15
C PHE A 386 9.88 18.10 18.55
N SER A 387 8.73 18.37 17.94
CA SER A 387 8.43 19.69 17.38
C SER A 387 7.02 20.14 17.74
N ILE A 388 6.89 21.34 18.28
CA ILE A 388 5.61 21.96 18.62
C ILE A 388 5.55 23.39 18.06
N PHE A 389 4.53 23.66 17.27
CA PHE A 389 4.34 24.92 16.54
C PHE A 389 2.98 25.50 16.87
N SER A 390 2.95 26.77 17.29
CA SER A 390 1.73 27.58 17.41
C SER A 390 0.62 26.91 18.26
N CYS A 391 0.99 26.15 19.30
CA CYS A 391 0.03 25.55 20.23
C CYS A 391 -0.30 26.58 21.32
N GLY A 392 -1.58 26.95 21.39
CA GLY A 392 -2.02 28.18 22.01
C GLY A 392 -2.05 28.15 23.53
N GLU A 393 -2.52 27.05 24.12
CA GLU A 393 -2.84 26.99 25.56
C GLU A 393 -1.83 26.21 26.41
N ILE A 394 -0.77 25.67 25.79
CA ILE A 394 0.23 24.89 26.50
C ILE A 394 1.12 25.81 27.36
N LYS A 395 1.07 25.61 28.68
CA LYS A 395 1.79 26.46 29.65
C LYS A 395 3.16 25.92 30.04
N GLU A 396 3.30 24.61 30.08
CA GLU A 396 4.51 23.94 30.52
C GLU A 396 4.81 22.74 29.63
N LEU A 397 6.09 22.53 29.35
CA LEU A 397 6.60 21.36 28.64
C LEU A 397 7.66 20.68 29.49
N GLU A 398 7.42 19.42 29.82
CA GLU A 398 8.39 18.58 30.50
C GLU A 398 8.97 17.59 29.48
N LEU A 399 10.13 17.94 28.93
CA LEU A 399 10.71 17.20 27.82
C LEU A 399 11.35 15.89 28.28
N PRO A 400 11.22 14.80 27.50
CA PRO A 400 11.85 13.53 27.79
C PRO A 400 13.32 13.55 27.33
N LYS A 401 13.95 12.36 27.28
CA LYS A 401 15.13 12.17 26.43
C LYS A 401 14.71 12.45 24.99
N VAL A 402 15.27 13.52 24.42
CA VAL A 402 15.05 13.93 23.03
C VAL A 402 16.32 14.49 22.43
N LEU A 403 16.71 14.06 21.22
CA LEU A 403 17.91 14.56 20.53
C LEU A 403 17.70 15.99 19.97
N SER A 404 16.58 16.22 19.29
CA SER A 404 16.26 17.49 18.63
C SER A 404 14.88 18.01 19.04
N CYS A 405 14.83 19.22 19.60
CA CYS A 405 13.60 19.87 20.06
C CYS A 405 13.37 21.22 19.36
N ILE A 406 12.17 21.42 18.82
CA ILE A 406 11.73 22.70 18.24
C ILE A 406 10.43 23.15 18.92
N VAL A 407 10.45 24.35 19.49
CA VAL A 407 9.28 25.04 20.01
C VAL A 407 9.17 26.38 19.30
N PHE A 408 8.06 26.61 18.63
CA PHE A 408 7.83 27.81 17.84
C PHE A 408 6.46 28.39 18.14
N GLN A 409 6.37 29.70 18.41
CA GLN A 409 5.12 30.44 18.52
C GLN A 409 4.11 29.91 19.57
N CYS A 410 4.59 29.25 20.62
CA CYS A 410 3.75 28.78 21.72
C CYS A 410 3.59 29.92 22.74
N ARG A 411 2.56 30.76 22.55
CA ARG A 411 2.45 32.06 23.23
C ARG A 411 2.24 31.99 24.73
N GLU A 412 1.53 30.96 25.21
CA GLU A 412 1.25 30.74 26.63
C GLU A 412 2.32 29.92 27.36
N LEU A 413 3.35 29.46 26.65
CA LEU A 413 4.40 28.64 27.23
C LEU A 413 5.25 29.46 28.20
N THR A 414 5.19 29.12 29.48
CA THR A 414 5.91 29.79 30.57
C THR A 414 7.17 29.08 31.00
N LYS A 415 7.22 27.74 30.81
CA LYS A 415 8.30 26.88 31.28
C LYS A 415 8.59 25.75 30.30
N VAL A 416 9.88 25.51 30.04
CA VAL A 416 10.37 24.29 29.39
C VAL A 416 11.37 23.62 30.31
N ASP A 417 11.01 22.46 30.83
CA ASP A 417 11.84 21.65 31.68
C ASP A 417 12.60 20.60 30.85
N THR A 418 13.93 20.68 30.86
CA THR A 418 14.81 19.71 30.22
C THR A 418 15.71 18.99 31.22
N GLN A 419 15.48 19.12 32.53
CA GLN A 419 16.43 18.65 33.56
C GLN A 419 16.77 17.15 33.43
N LYS A 420 15.82 16.34 32.96
CA LYS A 420 15.99 14.89 32.78
C LYS A 420 16.53 14.50 31.40
N ASN A 421 16.74 15.46 30.51
CA ASN A 421 17.24 15.18 29.17
C ASN A 421 18.77 15.17 29.17
N THR A 422 19.36 13.99 28.98
CA THR A 422 20.82 13.82 28.94
C THR A 422 21.38 13.68 27.52
N THR A 423 20.54 13.79 26.50
CA THR A 423 20.87 13.43 25.11
C THR A 423 20.59 14.53 24.09
N MET A 424 19.93 15.62 24.49
CA MET A 424 19.59 16.72 23.59
C MET A 424 20.84 17.36 23.02
N THR A 425 20.93 17.40 21.69
CA THR A 425 22.00 18.06 20.94
C THR A 425 21.51 19.33 20.27
N TYR A 426 20.21 19.45 19.99
CA TYR A 426 19.61 20.61 19.33
C TYR A 426 18.35 21.11 20.03
N LEU A 427 18.29 22.43 20.25
CA LEU A 427 17.15 23.13 20.83
C LEU A 427 16.85 24.43 20.07
N SER A 428 15.63 24.58 19.55
CA SER A 428 15.16 25.82 18.96
C SER A 428 13.93 26.35 19.70
N LEU A 429 14.01 27.57 20.23
CA LEU A 429 12.92 28.24 20.95
C LEU A 429 12.69 29.63 20.35
N LYS A 430 11.60 29.81 19.61
CA LYS A 430 11.32 31.07 18.92
C LYS A 430 9.90 31.55 19.19
N GLN A 431 9.74 32.87 19.35
CA GLN A 431 8.43 33.51 19.49
C GLN A 431 7.58 32.94 20.64
N CYS A 432 8.21 32.66 21.79
CA CYS A 432 7.55 32.20 23.02
C CYS A 432 7.63 33.32 24.08
N PRO A 433 6.83 34.40 23.97
CA PRO A 433 7.01 35.64 24.73
C PRO A 433 6.83 35.51 26.25
N LYS A 434 6.10 34.48 26.72
CA LYS A 434 5.86 34.22 28.15
C LYS A 434 6.88 33.28 28.78
N LEU A 435 7.83 32.76 28.02
CA LEU A 435 8.81 31.79 28.51
C LEU A 435 9.78 32.47 29.49
N LYS A 436 9.68 32.12 30.78
CA LYS A 436 10.50 32.72 31.86
C LYS A 436 11.59 31.80 32.37
N GLY A 437 11.44 30.48 32.20
CA GLY A 437 12.37 29.50 32.76
C GLY A 437 12.74 28.42 31.75
N ILE A 438 14.04 28.17 31.63
CA ILE A 438 14.59 27.02 30.93
C ILE A 438 15.78 26.45 31.70
N TYR A 439 15.80 25.12 31.81
CA TYR A 439 17.00 24.37 32.15
C TYR A 439 17.66 23.94 30.84
N LEU A 440 18.98 23.97 30.77
CA LEU A 440 19.72 23.52 29.58
C LEU A 440 20.52 22.26 29.93
N PRO A 441 20.42 21.20 29.12
CA PRO A 441 21.16 19.97 29.39
C PRO A 441 22.62 20.09 28.96
N LYS A 442 23.54 19.44 29.68
CA LYS A 442 24.99 19.44 29.37
C LYS A 442 25.32 18.90 27.98
N SER A 443 24.44 18.08 27.41
CA SER A 443 24.59 17.50 26.07
C SER A 443 24.31 18.48 24.93
N LEU A 444 23.75 19.67 25.22
CA LEU A 444 23.27 20.60 24.20
C LEU A 444 24.43 21.17 23.38
N ILE A 445 24.41 20.94 22.07
CA ILE A 445 25.44 21.40 21.13
C ILE A 445 25.03 22.70 20.45
N LEU A 446 23.78 22.78 19.99
CA LEU A 446 23.28 23.91 19.23
C LEU A 446 21.95 24.40 19.80
N MET A 447 21.92 25.69 20.11
CA MET A 447 20.71 26.39 20.54
C MET A 447 20.39 27.53 19.57
N LYS A 448 19.14 27.60 19.10
CA LYS A 448 18.62 28.73 18.33
C LYS A 448 17.50 29.41 19.09
N THR A 449 17.67 30.68 19.40
CA THR A 449 16.61 31.47 20.03
C THR A 449 16.26 32.69 19.22
N GLN A 450 14.99 33.08 19.30
CA GLN A 450 14.51 34.37 18.83
C GLN A 450 13.60 34.89 19.94
N TRP A 451 14.18 35.76 20.79
CA TRP A 451 13.53 36.32 21.96
C TRP A 451 13.09 37.75 21.69
N ASP A 452 11.85 38.05 22.05
CA ASP A 452 11.34 39.42 22.00
C ASP A 452 11.64 40.21 23.30
N ASN A 453 12.09 39.54 24.38
CA ASN A 453 12.47 40.17 25.67
C ASN A 453 13.59 39.40 26.40
N LYS A 454 14.44 40.10 27.17
CA LYS A 454 15.58 39.55 27.95
C LYS A 454 15.12 38.47 28.94
N ILE A 455 15.65 37.24 28.83
CA ILE A 455 15.43 36.19 29.84
C ILE A 455 16.27 36.49 31.08
N ASN A 456 15.62 36.69 32.21
CA ASN A 456 16.27 36.65 33.53
C ASN A 456 16.15 35.22 34.07
N GLY A 457 17.28 34.54 34.31
CA GLY A 457 17.30 33.27 35.07
C GLY A 457 17.69 31.99 34.33
N CYS A 458 18.42 32.04 33.21
CA CYS A 458 19.04 30.83 32.66
C CYS A 458 20.11 30.30 33.66
N GLN A 459 19.88 29.11 34.21
CA GLN A 459 20.86 28.42 35.05
C GLN A 459 21.40 27.21 34.28
N THR A 460 22.72 27.17 34.08
CA THR A 460 23.44 25.98 33.62
C THR A 460 23.87 25.16 34.85
N MET A 461 23.70 23.82 34.81
CA MET A 461 24.28 22.89 35.81
C MET A 461 25.64 22.37 35.36
#